data_AF-A0A8B8ZUM8-F1
#
_entry.id   AF-A0A8B8ZUM8-F1
#
_cell.length_a   1.000
_cell.length_b   1.000
_cell.length_c   1.000
_cell.angle_alpha   90.00
_cell.angle_beta   90.00
_cell.angle_gamma   90.00
#
_symmetry.space_group_name_H-M   'P 1'
#
loop_
_entity.id
_entity.type
_entity.pdbx_description
1 polymer ?
#
loop_
_entity_poly.entity_id
_entity_poly.type
_entity_poly.pdbx_seq_one_letter_code
_entity_poly.pdbx_strand_id
1 'polypeptide(L)'
;MMRAFSIRGDFDMVKRLHVHMWSDSVGSISPSVQVEADELLMEAAINDDQVDVARQILHRIITKREGFSWTTRGGMVAIRVEALSGFTNSILSPYVLPEVSLNDPIEKYMTAFEEADPLPASLKLDKVIMSLDWNLLWGFFFCSTLSQDSMMRCNATKNNGY
;
A
#
# COMPACT_ATOMS: atom_id res chain seq x y z
N MET A 1 -1.83 -28.19 1.68
CA MET A 1 -1.78 -28.20 3.16
C MET A 1 -1.46 -26.82 3.72
N MET A 2 -0.28 -26.24 3.44
CA MET A 2 0.14 -24.90 3.92
C MET A 2 -0.87 -23.76 3.63
N ARG A 3 -1.50 -23.77 2.44
CA ARG A 3 -2.56 -22.81 2.08
C ARG A 3 -3.71 -22.74 3.09
N ALA A 4 -4.15 -23.88 3.63
CA ALA A 4 -5.28 -23.94 4.55
C ALA A 4 -4.94 -23.36 5.92
N PHE A 5 -3.74 -23.64 6.44
CA PHE A 5 -3.25 -23.06 7.69
C PHE A 5 -3.01 -21.55 7.56
N SER A 6 -2.55 -21.10 6.39
CA SER A 6 -2.38 -19.67 6.10
C SER A 6 -3.72 -18.92 6.12
N ILE A 7 -4.78 -19.45 5.50
CA ILE A 7 -6.13 -18.85 5.56
C ILE A 7 -6.67 -18.81 7.00
N ARG A 8 -6.36 -19.84 7.80
CA ARG A 8 -6.77 -19.91 9.21
C ARG A 8 -6.01 -18.94 10.12
N GLY A 9 -4.85 -18.44 9.69
CA GLY A 9 -3.96 -17.66 10.56
C GLY A 9 -3.12 -18.52 11.51
N ASP A 10 -2.95 -19.82 11.25
CA ASP A 10 -2.06 -20.65 12.08
C ASP A 10 -0.60 -20.43 11.66
N PHE A 11 -0.04 -19.29 12.08
CA PHE A 11 1.31 -18.86 11.70
C PHE A 11 2.38 -19.86 12.12
N ASP A 12 2.29 -20.44 13.32
CA ASP A 12 3.27 -21.40 13.83
C ASP A 12 3.30 -22.70 13.03
N MET A 13 2.14 -23.19 12.59
CA MET A 13 2.10 -24.34 11.68
C MET A 13 2.69 -24.00 10.32
N VAL A 14 2.34 -22.85 9.74
CA VAL A 14 2.87 -22.41 8.45
C VAL A 14 4.38 -22.20 8.51
N LYS A 15 4.90 -21.63 9.59
CA LYS A 15 6.34 -21.45 9.83
C LYS A 15 7.08 -22.79 9.92
N ARG A 16 6.54 -23.77 10.63
CA ARG A 16 7.12 -25.12 10.68
C ARG A 16 7.15 -25.77 9.31
N LEU A 17 6.05 -25.71 8.56
CA LEU A 17 5.98 -26.23 7.19
C LEU A 17 6.95 -25.51 6.24
N HIS A 18 7.12 -24.19 6.38
CA HIS A 18 8.07 -23.41 5.60
C HIS A 18 9.52 -23.86 5.84
N VAL A 19 9.91 -24.10 7.09
CA VAL A 19 11.25 -24.59 7.44
C VAL A 19 11.46 -26.01 6.93
N HIS A 20 10.48 -26.90 7.14
CA HIS A 20 10.55 -28.29 6.70
C HIS A 20 10.66 -28.43 5.19
N MET A 21 9.98 -27.54 4.44
CA MET A 21 10.08 -27.50 2.99
C MET A 21 11.56 -27.40 2.54
N TRP A 22 12.40 -26.64 3.25
CA TRP A 22 13.81 -26.50 2.93
C TRP A 22 14.66 -27.67 3.43
N SER A 23 14.42 -28.18 4.64
CA SER A 23 15.23 -29.26 5.22
C SER A 23 14.96 -30.61 4.61
N ASP A 24 13.71 -30.86 4.23
CA ASP A 24 13.25 -32.18 3.79
C ASP A 24 13.42 -32.36 2.28
N SER A 25 13.85 -31.30 1.56
CA SER A 25 14.11 -31.35 0.14
C SER A 25 15.47 -31.95 -0.16
N VAL A 26 15.48 -33.19 -0.68
CA VAL A 26 16.69 -33.87 -1.19
C VAL A 26 17.14 -33.29 -2.56
N GLY A 27 16.38 -32.34 -3.14
CA GLY A 27 16.64 -31.72 -4.43
C GLY A 27 16.42 -30.20 -4.46
N SER A 28 16.50 -29.60 -5.65
CA SER A 28 16.24 -28.17 -5.84
C SER A 28 14.74 -27.90 -5.89
N ILE A 29 14.25 -26.97 -5.06
CA ILE A 29 12.85 -26.55 -5.04
C ILE A 29 12.64 -25.51 -6.15
N SER A 30 11.60 -25.71 -6.97
CA SER A 30 11.23 -24.75 -8.02
C SER A 30 11.05 -23.33 -7.45
N PRO A 31 11.61 -22.28 -8.06
CA PRO A 31 11.46 -20.89 -7.61
C PRO A 31 10.01 -20.47 -7.40
N SER A 32 9.07 -20.95 -8.22
CA SER A 32 7.64 -20.63 -8.07
C SER A 32 7.04 -21.15 -6.75
N VAL A 33 7.50 -22.31 -6.27
CA VAL A 33 7.06 -22.90 -5.00
C VAL A 33 7.66 -22.15 -3.83
N GLN A 34 8.92 -21.71 -3.96
CA GLN A 34 9.58 -20.85 -2.98
C GLN A 34 8.80 -19.53 -2.84
N VAL A 35 8.42 -18.95 -3.97
CA VAL A 35 7.64 -17.71 -4.03
C VAL A 35 6.33 -17.87 -3.28
N GLU A 36 5.57 -18.90 -3.62
CA GLU A 36 4.29 -19.17 -3.00
C GLU A 36 4.41 -19.41 -1.49
N ALA A 37 5.40 -20.19 -1.05
CA ALA A 37 5.60 -20.49 0.36
C ALA A 37 5.90 -19.24 1.21
N ASP A 38 6.70 -18.30 0.68
CA ASP A 38 6.96 -17.02 1.32
C ASP A 38 5.69 -16.15 1.40
N GLU A 39 4.88 -16.11 0.34
CA GLU A 39 3.60 -15.39 0.33
C GLU A 39 2.62 -15.97 1.37
N LEU A 40 2.53 -17.30 1.47
CA LEU A 40 1.69 -17.98 2.46
C LEU A 40 2.14 -17.72 3.90
N LEU A 41 3.45 -17.62 4.13
CA LEU A 41 4.01 -17.31 5.44
C LEU A 41 3.65 -15.89 5.87
N MET A 42 3.74 -14.93 4.95
CA MET A 42 3.35 -13.54 5.19
C MET A 42 1.84 -13.42 5.46
N GLU A 43 1.03 -14.15 4.69
CA GLU A 43 -0.43 -14.14 4.85
C GLU A 43 -0.87 -14.75 6.18
N ALA A 44 -0.24 -15.86 6.59
CA ALA A 44 -0.52 -16.47 7.88
C ALA A 44 -0.22 -15.51 9.03
N ALA A 45 0.89 -14.76 8.95
CA ALA A 45 1.24 -13.75 9.94
C ALA A 45 0.20 -12.62 10.02
N ILE A 46 -0.30 -12.14 8.88
CA ILE A 46 -1.37 -11.13 8.86
C ILE A 46 -2.67 -11.67 9.45
N ASN A 47 -3.05 -12.90 9.10
CA ASN A 47 -4.27 -13.51 9.60
C ASN A 47 -4.20 -13.89 11.09
N ASP A 48 -2.99 -13.94 11.67
CA ASP A 48 -2.72 -14.12 13.11
C ASP A 48 -2.49 -12.78 13.85
N ASP A 49 -2.85 -11.66 13.21
CA ASP A 49 -2.64 -10.30 13.72
C ASP A 49 -1.17 -9.92 14.04
N GLN A 50 -0.20 -10.70 13.55
CA GLN A 50 1.25 -10.44 13.70
C GLN A 50 1.78 -9.51 12.60
N VAL A 51 1.28 -8.28 12.56
CA VAL A 51 1.59 -7.28 11.51
C VAL A 51 3.09 -6.98 11.41
N ASP A 52 3.78 -6.84 12.53
CA ASP A 52 5.23 -6.57 12.56
C ASP A 52 6.06 -7.69 11.94
N VAL A 53 5.63 -8.94 12.15
CA VAL A 53 6.29 -10.12 11.58
C VAL A 53 6.03 -10.19 10.08
N ALA A 54 4.80 -9.95 9.66
CA ALA A 54 4.45 -9.89 8.24
C ALA A 54 5.24 -8.81 7.49
N ARG A 55 5.44 -7.63 8.10
CA ARG A 55 6.28 -6.56 7.57
C ARG A 55 7.74 -6.95 7.39
N GLN A 56 8.32 -7.63 8.37
CA GLN A 56 9.70 -8.14 8.24
C GLN A 56 9.81 -9.18 7.12
N ILE A 57 8.81 -10.04 6.97
CA ILE A 57 8.74 -11.01 5.88
C ILE A 57 8.64 -10.28 4.53
N LEU A 58 7.79 -9.28 4.41
CA LEU A 58 7.63 -8.46 3.20
C LEU A 58 8.94 -7.79 2.80
N HIS A 59 9.63 -7.14 3.74
CA HIS A 59 10.93 -6.52 3.50
C HIS A 59 11.97 -7.53 2.99
N ARG A 60 12.00 -8.74 3.59
CA ARG A 60 12.87 -9.82 3.12
C ARG A 60 12.51 -10.30 1.71
N ILE A 61 11.23 -10.35 1.36
CA ILE A 61 10.78 -10.76 0.02
C ILE A 61 11.21 -9.72 -1.02
N ILE A 62 10.97 -8.44 -0.76
CA ILE A 62 11.30 -7.33 -1.67
C ILE A 62 12.82 -7.22 -1.85
N THR A 63 13.60 -7.26 -0.77
CA THR A 63 15.06 -7.17 -0.85
C THR A 63 15.71 -8.34 -1.58
N LYS A 64 15.10 -9.54 -1.54
CA LYS A 64 15.63 -10.74 -2.22
C LYS A 64 15.18 -10.89 -3.68
N ARG A 65 14.17 -10.14 -4.14
CA ARG A 65 13.56 -10.35 -5.46
C ARG A 65 13.68 -9.11 -6.32
N GLU A 66 14.12 -9.28 -7.57
CA GLU A 66 14.20 -8.20 -8.57
C GLU A 66 12.82 -7.73 -9.06
N GLY A 67 11.75 -8.48 -8.78
CA GLY A 67 10.38 -8.10 -9.13
C GLY A 67 9.35 -8.66 -8.16
N PHE A 68 8.45 -7.81 -7.68
CA PHE A 68 7.31 -8.16 -6.84
C PHE A 68 6.01 -7.79 -7.56
N SER A 69 5.13 -8.77 -7.76
CA SER A 69 3.87 -8.54 -8.48
C SER A 69 2.75 -8.24 -7.49
N TRP A 70 2.24 -7.00 -7.52
CA TRP A 70 1.17 -6.54 -6.64
C TRP A 70 -0.19 -7.21 -6.86
N THR A 71 -0.37 -7.87 -8.00
CA THR A 71 -1.60 -8.61 -8.34
C THR A 71 -1.64 -10.02 -7.76
N THR A 72 -0.53 -10.52 -7.20
CA THR A 72 -0.50 -11.87 -6.61
C THR A 72 -1.14 -11.87 -5.22
N ARG A 73 -1.34 -13.07 -4.69
CA ARG A 73 -1.81 -13.25 -3.32
C ARG A 73 -0.89 -12.55 -2.32
N GLY A 74 0.42 -12.68 -2.50
CA GLY A 74 1.42 -11.93 -1.74
C GLY A 74 1.28 -10.41 -1.87
N GLY A 75 1.00 -9.90 -3.07
CA GLY A 75 0.75 -8.48 -3.31
C GLY A 75 -0.45 -7.93 -2.51
N MET A 76 -1.56 -8.66 -2.49
CA MET A 76 -2.74 -8.28 -1.71
C MET A 76 -2.47 -8.27 -0.20
N VAL A 77 -1.67 -9.23 0.28
CA VAL A 77 -1.26 -9.29 1.69
C VAL A 77 -0.30 -8.14 2.00
N ALA A 78 0.62 -7.79 1.11
CA ALA A 78 1.51 -6.65 1.29
C ALA A 78 0.75 -5.32 1.42
N ILE A 79 -0.31 -5.12 0.63
CA ILE A 79 -1.20 -3.95 0.77
C ILE A 79 -1.86 -3.93 2.15
N ARG A 80 -2.30 -5.08 2.67
CA ARG A 80 -2.86 -5.18 4.03
C ARG A 80 -1.83 -4.87 5.10
N VAL A 81 -0.59 -5.36 4.96
CA VAL A 81 0.52 -5.04 5.87
C VAL A 81 0.73 -3.53 5.95
N GLU A 82 0.74 -2.85 4.80
CA GLU A 82 0.91 -1.39 4.73
C GLU A 82 -0.26 -0.65 5.38
N ALA A 83 -1.50 -1.05 5.07
CA ALA A 83 -2.69 -0.44 5.67
C ALA A 83 -2.73 -0.58 7.19
N LEU A 84 -2.26 -1.70 7.73
CA LEU A 84 -2.23 -1.98 9.17
C LEU A 84 -1.01 -1.38 9.88
N SER A 85 0.12 -1.20 9.17
CA SER A 85 1.36 -0.65 9.76
C SER A 85 1.32 0.87 9.93
N GLY A 86 0.44 1.57 9.22
CA GLY A 86 0.33 3.02 9.25
C GLY A 86 1.50 3.74 8.55
N PHE A 87 1.40 5.07 8.47
CA PHE A 87 2.31 5.91 7.67
C PHE A 87 3.75 6.02 8.21
N THR A 88 4.02 5.62 9.45
CA THR A 88 5.32 5.85 10.08
C THR A 88 6.41 4.87 9.64
N ASN A 89 6.04 3.71 9.09
CA ASN A 89 6.98 2.63 8.74
C ASN A 89 6.62 1.97 7.39
N SER A 90 6.08 2.74 6.46
CA SER A 90 5.62 2.24 5.16
C SER A 90 6.79 1.88 4.24
N ILE A 91 6.79 0.69 3.65
CA ILE A 91 7.72 0.31 2.58
C ILE A 91 7.41 1.11 1.30
N LEU A 92 6.16 1.53 1.14
CA LEU A 92 5.68 2.34 0.02
C LEU A 92 5.94 3.83 0.20
N SER A 93 6.64 4.23 1.28
CA SER A 93 6.94 5.60 1.72
C SER A 93 6.37 6.66 0.77
N PRO A 94 5.11 7.09 0.97
CA PRO A 94 4.51 8.04 0.05
C PRO A 94 5.38 9.29 0.02
N TYR A 95 5.58 9.85 -1.17
CA TYR A 95 6.29 11.11 -1.29
C TYR A 95 5.51 12.18 -0.53
N VAL A 96 6.00 12.55 0.65
CA VAL A 96 5.37 13.58 1.47
C VAL A 96 5.76 14.92 0.87
N LEU A 97 4.77 15.63 0.33
CA LEU A 97 4.98 16.99 -0.14
C LEU A 97 5.45 17.84 1.05
N PRO A 98 6.52 18.66 0.89
CA PRO A 98 6.92 19.60 1.92
C PRO A 98 5.76 20.55 2.25
N GLU A 99 5.73 21.08 3.48
CA GLU A 99 4.62 21.89 4.03
C GLU A 99 3.94 22.78 2.97
N VAL A 100 2.76 22.34 2.54
CA VAL A 100 1.95 23.03 1.53
C VAL A 100 1.06 24.03 2.24
N SER A 101 1.25 25.32 1.97
CA SER A 101 0.35 26.38 2.40
C SER A 101 -0.84 26.40 1.44
N LEU A 102 -2.05 26.41 1.98
CA LEU A 102 -3.28 26.49 1.17
C LEU A 102 -3.43 27.82 0.41
N ASN A 103 -2.62 28.83 0.77
CA ASN A 103 -2.63 30.14 0.12
C ASN A 103 -1.63 30.23 -1.04
N ASP A 104 -0.75 29.25 -1.19
CA ASP A 104 0.23 29.23 -2.26
C ASP A 104 -0.36 28.58 -3.52
N PRO A 105 -0.07 29.12 -4.72
CA PRO A 105 -0.48 28.51 -5.98
C PRO A 105 0.18 27.15 -6.17
N ILE A 106 -0.51 26.21 -6.83
CA ILE A 106 -0.03 24.82 -7.04
C ILE A 106 1.28 24.77 -7.82
N GLU A 107 1.50 25.74 -8.69
CA GLU A 107 2.70 25.95 -9.51
C GLU A 107 3.96 26.12 -8.66
N LYS A 108 3.83 26.51 -7.38
CA LYS A 108 4.95 26.59 -6.43
C LYS A 108 5.47 25.22 -6.01
N TYR A 109 4.61 24.21 -6.01
CA TYR A 109 4.90 22.85 -5.54
C TYR A 109 5.11 21.85 -6.68
N MET A 110 4.61 22.17 -7.87
CA MET A 110 4.84 21.37 -9.07
C MET A 110 6.25 21.57 -9.61
N THR A 111 6.89 20.49 -10.02
CA THR A 111 8.10 20.56 -10.85
C THR A 111 7.74 21.24 -12.17
N ALA A 112 8.55 22.22 -12.60
CA ALA A 112 8.34 22.89 -13.89
C ALA A 112 8.37 21.86 -15.02
N PHE A 113 7.60 22.08 -16.09
CA PHE A 113 7.45 21.11 -17.17
C PHE A 113 8.80 20.76 -17.82
N GLU A 114 9.69 21.75 -17.96
CA GLU A 114 11.03 21.58 -18.52
C GLU A 114 11.96 20.78 -17.60
N GLU A 115 11.74 20.84 -16.29
CA GLU A 115 12.50 20.10 -15.28
C GLU A 115 11.93 18.69 -15.05
N ALA A 116 10.63 18.51 -15.28
CA ALA A 116 9.93 17.24 -15.11
C ALA A 116 10.34 16.17 -16.15
N ASP A 117 11.07 16.57 -17.21
CA ASP A 117 11.51 15.73 -18.33
C ASP A 117 10.44 14.71 -18.76
N PRO A 118 9.24 15.18 -19.16
CA PRO A 118 8.12 14.30 -19.41
C PRO A 118 8.41 13.40 -20.61
N LEU A 119 8.00 12.13 -20.49
CA LEU A 119 8.21 11.15 -21.55
C LEU A 119 7.63 11.68 -22.88
N PRO A 120 8.40 11.63 -23.98
CA PRO A 120 7.95 12.15 -25.26
C PRO A 120 6.72 11.40 -25.76
N ALA A 121 5.71 12.15 -26.19
CA ALA A 121 4.38 11.66 -26.59
C ALA A 121 4.37 10.62 -27.75
N SER A 122 5.52 10.39 -28.40
CA SER A 122 5.70 9.39 -29.47
C SER A 122 6.04 7.99 -28.96
N LEU A 123 6.35 7.82 -27.66
CA LEU A 123 6.56 6.51 -27.08
C LEU A 123 5.23 5.75 -26.97
N LYS A 124 5.09 4.68 -27.76
CA LYS A 124 4.05 3.67 -27.51
C LYS A 124 4.36 2.99 -26.17
N LEU A 125 3.64 3.39 -25.15
CA LEU A 125 3.74 2.82 -23.82
C LEU A 125 3.09 1.43 -23.83
N ASP A 126 3.89 0.38 -23.96
CA ASP A 126 3.41 -1.01 -23.99
C ASP A 126 2.96 -1.51 -22.61
N LYS A 127 3.39 -0.80 -21.54
CA LYS A 127 3.02 -1.10 -20.16
C LYS A 127 3.17 0.13 -19.25
N VAL A 128 2.12 0.95 -19.15
CA VAL A 128 2.02 1.92 -18.05
C VAL A 128 1.23 1.30 -16.93
N ILE A 129 1.87 1.12 -15.77
CA ILE A 129 1.12 0.90 -14.54
C ILE A 129 0.76 2.29 -14.03
N MET A 130 -0.38 2.81 -14.49
CA MET A 130 -0.97 3.98 -13.87
C MET A 130 -1.64 3.53 -12.57
N SER A 131 -0.99 3.78 -11.44
CA SER A 131 -1.65 3.77 -10.14
C SER A 131 -2.33 5.12 -9.94
N LEU A 132 -3.52 5.31 -10.52
CA LEU A 132 -4.40 6.41 -10.18
C LEU A 132 -5.59 5.82 -9.40
N ASP A 133 -5.62 6.06 -8.09
CA ASP A 133 -6.65 5.51 -7.22
C ASP A 133 -7.93 6.35 -7.33
N TRP A 134 -8.88 5.88 -8.14
CA TRP A 134 -10.15 6.55 -8.42
C TRP A 134 -11.07 6.68 -7.18
N ASN A 135 -10.73 6.00 -6.08
CA ASN A 135 -11.51 6.02 -4.85
C ASN A 135 -11.37 7.33 -4.05
N LEU A 136 -10.31 8.13 -4.29
CA LEU A 136 -10.20 9.46 -3.69
C LEU A 136 -11.15 10.49 -4.32
N LEU A 137 -11.63 10.28 -5.55
CA LEU A 137 -12.60 11.19 -6.18
C LEU A 137 -14.04 10.99 -5.69
N TRP A 138 -14.43 9.75 -5.36
CA TRP A 138 -15.76 9.49 -4.79
C TRP A 138 -15.87 9.87 -3.32
N GLY A 139 -14.77 9.78 -2.55
CA GLY A 139 -14.71 10.31 -1.17
C GLY A 139 -14.86 11.84 -1.11
N PHE A 140 -14.27 12.57 -2.07
CA PHE A 140 -14.43 14.03 -2.17
C PHE A 140 -15.82 14.46 -2.65
N PHE A 141 -16.47 13.68 -3.52
CA PHE A 141 -17.84 13.98 -3.95
C PHE A 141 -18.89 13.69 -2.86
N PHE A 142 -18.70 12.67 -2.02
CA PHE A 142 -19.66 12.35 -0.95
C PHE A 142 -19.54 13.25 0.29
N CYS A 143 -18.36 13.85 0.52
CA CYS A 143 -18.16 14.79 1.63
C CYS A 143 -18.72 16.20 1.33
N SER A 144 -18.94 16.52 0.05
CA SER A 144 -19.44 17.84 -0.38
C SER A 144 -20.96 18.02 -0.26
N THR A 145 -21.73 16.93 -0.10
CA THR A 145 -23.21 16.98 0.01
C THR A 145 -23.75 16.75 1.41
N LEU A 146 -22.93 16.34 2.38
CA LEU A 146 -23.35 16.19 3.80
C LEU A 146 -22.76 17.26 4.74
N SER A 147 -21.89 18.14 4.25
CA SER A 147 -21.31 19.24 5.03
C SER A 147 -21.89 20.63 4.66
N GLN A 148 -23.13 20.68 4.16
CA GLN A 148 -23.87 21.95 4.08
C GLN A 148 -24.89 22.13 5.22
N ASP A 149 -25.26 21.08 5.95
CA ASP A 149 -26.35 21.15 6.96
C ASP A 149 -25.92 21.27 8.43
N SER A 150 -24.61 21.31 8.76
CA SER A 150 -24.16 21.31 10.17
C SER A 150 -23.13 22.37 10.57
N MET A 151 -22.89 23.39 9.73
CA MET A 151 -21.99 24.49 10.08
C MET A 151 -22.63 25.88 9.89
N MET A 152 -23.91 26.00 10.23
CA MET A 152 -24.59 27.28 10.48
C MET A 152 -24.79 27.47 11.99
N ARG A 153 -23.68 27.60 12.73
CA ARG A 153 -23.72 28.22 14.08
C ARG A 153 -22.33 28.62 14.57
N CYS A 154 -21.76 29.67 13.99
CA CYS A 154 -20.79 30.51 14.69
C CYS A 154 -21.04 31.96 14.27
N ASN A 155 -21.48 32.74 15.25
CA ASN A 155 -21.96 34.11 15.15
C ASN A 155 -20.94 35.07 14.55
N ALA A 156 -21.37 35.81 13.54
CA ALA A 156 -20.84 37.12 13.20
C ALA A 156 -22.00 38.06 12.85
N THR A 157 -22.54 38.76 13.86
CA THR A 157 -23.35 39.98 13.63
C THR A 157 -22.58 41.17 14.17
N LYS A 158 -21.96 41.93 13.25
CA LYS A 158 -21.52 43.30 13.47
C LYS A 158 -22.72 44.24 13.28
N ASN A 159 -22.85 45.15 14.25
CA ASN A 159 -23.21 46.57 14.13
C ASN A 159 -24.66 47.04 13.83
N ASN A 160 -25.10 47.88 14.78
CA ASN A 160 -25.82 49.16 14.68
C ASN A 160 -27.25 49.25 14.13
N GLY A 161 -28.14 49.73 15.02
CA GLY A 161 -28.82 51.02 14.83
C GLY A 161 -30.32 50.96 14.60
N TYR A 162 -31.10 51.31 15.63
CA TYR A 162 -32.20 52.29 15.63
C TYR A 162 -32.34 52.87 17.04
#